data_AF-A0A375HRA0-F1
#
_entry.id   AF-A0A375HRA0-F1
#
_cell.length_a   1.000
_cell.length_b   1.000
_cell.length_c   1.000
_cell.angle_alpha   90.00
_cell.angle_beta   90.00
_cell.angle_gamma   90.00
#
_symmetry.space_group_name_H-M   'P 1'
#
loop_
_entity.id
_entity.type
_entity.pdbx_description
1 polymer ?
#
loop_
_entity_poly.entity_id
_entity_poly.type
_entity_poly.pdbx_seq_one_letter_code
_entity_poly.pdbx_strand_id
1 'polypeptide(L)'
;MGKQLRHWRHLVLACGVAAVAACGDEQAQDVNGTAAVGAALAGATVQVRDAQGQLRHATADASGTFRLSGVPDGALMVRCEGGLAQGQANHQRLHGLVLGGRTVNCTPLTELALWKLMGGPPGQAFDSFGAGSARELSAEAMAEAESAVLAALAAGAGVDVDPAAVPRRWHDTPLQAGNAGDAHDAALDALREAIADQGSMDFMGEMVVRGLCVADANCG
;
A
#
# COMPACT_ATOMS: atom_id res chain seq x y z
N MET A 1 75.18 26.54 -24.49
CA MET A 1 74.70 25.95 -25.77
C MET A 1 75.24 24.52 -25.86
N GLY A 2 74.39 23.53 -26.20
CA GLY A 2 74.72 22.09 -26.33
C GLY A 2 74.14 21.27 -25.16
N LYS A 3 72.92 20.71 -25.17
CA LYS A 3 72.30 19.63 -25.97
C LYS A 3 72.93 18.22 -25.84
N GLN A 4 72.16 17.36 -25.15
CA GLN A 4 71.87 15.92 -25.45
C GLN A 4 72.91 14.86 -25.00
N LEU A 5 72.57 13.65 -24.52
CA LEU A 5 71.31 12.88 -24.38
C LEU A 5 71.60 11.58 -23.56
N ARG A 6 70.52 10.91 -23.12
CA ARG A 6 70.34 9.44 -23.01
C ARG A 6 70.99 8.67 -21.84
N HIS A 7 70.18 8.32 -20.85
CA HIS A 7 69.61 6.97 -20.69
C HIS A 7 68.74 6.92 -19.42
N TRP A 8 67.42 6.73 -19.58
CA TRP A 8 66.63 6.15 -18.48
C TRP A 8 65.66 5.13 -19.07
N ARG A 9 66.03 3.85 -18.91
CA ARG A 9 65.18 2.66 -19.07
C ARG A 9 64.40 2.48 -17.77
N HIS A 10 63.14 2.08 -17.84
CA HIS A 10 62.32 1.29 -16.87
C HIS A 10 60.90 1.86 -16.89
N LEU A 11 60.04 1.30 -17.74
CA LEU A 11 59.14 0.16 -17.47
C LEU A 11 57.87 0.58 -16.73
N VAL A 12 56.85 0.82 -17.56
CA VAL A 12 55.42 0.54 -17.41
C VAL A 12 55.04 -0.22 -16.13
N LEU A 13 54.09 0.35 -15.37
CA LEU A 13 53.00 -0.44 -14.80
C LEU A 13 51.72 0.41 -14.83
N ALA A 14 50.81 0.03 -15.71
CA ALA A 14 49.46 0.56 -15.78
C ALA A 14 48.61 -0.10 -14.69
N CYS A 15 48.16 0.68 -13.70
CA CYS A 15 47.04 0.29 -12.84
C CYS A 15 45.76 0.86 -13.47
N GLY A 16 45.12 0.05 -14.32
CA GLY A 16 43.74 0.28 -14.71
C GLY A 16 42.83 -0.03 -13.52
N VAL A 17 42.28 1.00 -12.90
CA VAL A 17 41.20 0.84 -11.91
C VAL A 17 39.91 0.67 -12.69
N ALA A 18 39.49 -0.59 -12.87
CA ALA A 18 38.14 -0.89 -13.30
C ALA A 18 37.20 -0.56 -12.14
N ALA A 19 36.48 0.56 -12.25
CA ALA A 19 35.31 0.82 -11.42
C ALA A 19 34.24 -0.19 -11.82
N VAL A 20 34.13 -1.28 -11.07
CA VAL A 20 32.99 -2.19 -11.17
C VAL A 20 31.84 -1.46 -10.48
N ALA A 21 31.03 -0.76 -11.27
CA ALA A 21 29.71 -0.34 -10.83
C ALA A 21 28.95 -1.62 -10.51
N ALA A 22 28.75 -1.87 -9.22
CA ALA A 22 27.82 -2.89 -8.76
C ALA A 22 26.41 -2.41 -9.15
N CYS A 23 25.97 -2.75 -10.36
CA CYS A 23 24.56 -2.84 -10.66
C CYS A 23 24.04 -3.97 -9.78
N GLY A 24 23.49 -3.62 -8.61
CA GLY A 24 22.58 -4.53 -7.95
C GLY A 24 21.42 -4.73 -8.91
N ASP A 25 21.26 -5.94 -9.42
CA ASP A 25 20.02 -6.34 -10.07
C ASP A 25 18.93 -6.20 -9.00
N GLU A 26 18.21 -5.07 -9.00
CA GLU A 26 16.95 -4.96 -8.26
C GLU A 26 16.06 -6.06 -8.82
N GLN A 27 15.87 -7.13 -8.04
CA GLN A 27 15.05 -8.26 -8.44
C GLN A 27 13.61 -7.76 -8.57
N ALA A 28 13.21 -7.58 -9.83
CA ALA A 28 11.89 -7.06 -10.14
C ALA A 28 10.87 -8.18 -9.97
N GLN A 29 9.87 -7.96 -9.15
CA GLN A 29 8.84 -8.94 -8.80
C GLN A 29 7.45 -8.52 -9.28
N ASP A 30 6.55 -9.51 -9.31
CA ASP A 30 5.12 -9.28 -9.49
C ASP A 30 4.43 -9.12 -8.15
N VAL A 31 3.62 -8.06 -8.06
CA VAL A 31 2.67 -7.80 -6.98
C VAL A 31 1.26 -7.95 -7.53
N ASN A 32 0.46 -8.80 -6.89
CA ASN A 32 -0.95 -8.97 -7.19
C ASN A 32 -1.77 -8.17 -6.19
N GLY A 33 -2.93 -7.70 -6.59
CA GLY A 33 -3.81 -7.02 -5.66
C GLY A 33 -5.26 -6.98 -6.07
N THR A 34 -6.09 -6.55 -5.14
CA THR A 34 -7.53 -6.43 -5.31
C THR A 34 -7.99 -5.03 -4.89
N ALA A 35 -8.73 -4.36 -5.77
CA ALA A 35 -9.40 -3.09 -5.51
C ALA A 35 -10.90 -3.34 -5.33
N ALA A 36 -11.43 -3.05 -4.15
CA ALA A 36 -12.83 -3.33 -3.82
C ALA A 36 -13.39 -2.39 -2.74
N VAL A 37 -14.69 -2.08 -2.85
CA VAL A 37 -15.47 -1.29 -1.87
C VAL A 37 -16.64 -2.11 -1.30
N GLY A 38 -16.44 -3.41 -1.08
CA GLY A 38 -17.51 -4.41 -0.94
C GLY A 38 -18.00 -4.92 -2.29
N ALA A 39 -17.65 -4.25 -3.39
CA ALA A 39 -17.72 -4.84 -4.72
C ALA A 39 -16.40 -4.58 -5.44
N ALA A 40 -16.06 -5.48 -6.36
CA ALA A 40 -14.95 -5.30 -7.28
C ALA A 40 -15.01 -3.93 -7.96
N LEU A 41 -13.89 -3.21 -7.96
CA LEU A 41 -13.73 -1.94 -8.66
C LEU A 41 -13.22 -2.18 -10.08
N ALA A 42 -14.13 -2.49 -10.99
CA ALA A 42 -13.79 -2.77 -12.38
C ALA A 42 -13.25 -1.53 -13.09
N GLY A 43 -12.08 -1.64 -13.73
CA GLY A 43 -11.46 -0.54 -14.46
C GLY A 43 -10.86 0.55 -13.57
N ALA A 44 -10.68 0.30 -12.27
CA ALA A 44 -10.00 1.26 -11.39
C ALA A 44 -8.54 1.45 -11.83
N THR A 45 -8.08 2.71 -11.77
CA THR A 45 -6.68 3.05 -12.00
C THR A 45 -5.89 2.72 -10.73
N VAL A 46 -4.81 1.96 -10.90
CA VAL A 46 -3.89 1.59 -9.84
C VAL A 46 -2.57 2.30 -10.06
N GLN A 47 -2.09 3.03 -9.06
CA GLN A 47 -0.80 3.70 -9.05
C GLN A 47 0.05 3.13 -7.93
N VAL A 48 1.30 2.82 -8.20
CA VAL A 48 2.24 2.30 -7.20
C VAL A 48 3.45 3.18 -7.11
N ARG A 49 3.75 3.62 -5.89
CA ARG A 49 4.97 4.36 -5.56
C ARG A 49 5.89 3.48 -4.73
N ASP A 50 7.13 3.33 -5.18
CA ASP A 50 8.18 2.63 -4.44
C ASP A 50 8.98 3.58 -3.53
N ALA A 51 9.90 3.01 -2.75
CA ALA A 51 10.77 3.76 -1.83
C ALA A 51 11.72 4.73 -2.56
N GLN A 52 11.95 4.55 -3.85
CA GLN A 52 12.74 5.42 -4.72
C GLN A 52 11.86 6.55 -5.32
N GLY A 53 10.57 6.58 -4.98
CA GLY A 53 9.60 7.55 -5.46
C GLY A 53 9.13 7.30 -6.90
N GLN A 54 9.48 6.18 -7.52
CA GLN A 54 9.06 5.86 -8.88
C GLN A 54 7.59 5.46 -8.90
N LEU A 55 6.86 5.98 -9.89
CA LEU A 55 5.46 5.64 -10.12
C LEU A 55 5.30 4.60 -11.22
N ARG A 56 4.46 3.61 -10.96
CA ARG A 56 3.99 2.61 -11.93
C ARG A 56 2.47 2.59 -11.97
N HIS A 57 1.90 2.15 -13.09
CA HIS A 57 0.46 2.10 -13.28
C HIS A 57 -0.02 0.70 -13.68
N ALA A 58 -1.22 0.35 -13.23
CA ALA A 58 -2.00 -0.79 -13.68
C ALA A 58 -3.49 -0.43 -13.69
N THR A 59 -4.32 -1.36 -14.17
CA THR A 59 -5.77 -1.23 -14.17
C THR A 59 -6.38 -2.50 -13.61
N ALA A 60 -7.37 -2.35 -12.74
CA ALA A 60 -8.12 -3.47 -12.21
C ALA A 60 -9.07 -4.05 -13.27
N ASP A 61 -9.13 -5.37 -13.36
CA ASP A 61 -10.04 -6.11 -14.24
C ASP A 61 -11.48 -6.11 -13.69
N ALA A 62 -12.37 -6.85 -14.35
CA ALA A 62 -13.79 -6.93 -13.96
C ALA A 62 -14.00 -7.55 -12.56
N SER A 63 -13.07 -8.36 -12.08
CA SER A 63 -13.05 -8.90 -10.70
C SER A 63 -12.38 -7.96 -9.70
N GLY A 64 -11.95 -6.76 -10.12
CA GLY A 64 -11.22 -5.82 -9.28
C GLY A 64 -9.77 -6.25 -9.04
N THR A 65 -9.31 -7.32 -9.69
CA THR A 65 -7.95 -7.84 -9.55
C THR A 65 -7.01 -7.07 -10.47
N PHE A 66 -5.80 -6.80 -10.00
CA PHE A 66 -4.74 -6.22 -10.80
C PHE A 66 -3.41 -6.91 -10.55
N ARG A 67 -2.50 -6.79 -11.51
CA ARG A 67 -1.11 -7.24 -11.39
C ARG A 67 -0.17 -6.12 -11.79
N LEU A 68 0.86 -5.94 -10.99
CA LEU A 68 1.94 -5.01 -11.22
C LEU A 68 3.20 -5.84 -11.46
N SER A 69 3.83 -5.63 -12.59
CA SER A 69 5.07 -6.33 -12.96
C SER A 69 6.26 -5.38 -12.89
N GLY A 70 7.44 -5.94 -12.64
CA GLY A 70 8.68 -5.16 -12.63
C GLY A 70 8.79 -4.21 -11.43
N VAL A 71 8.25 -4.61 -10.29
CA VAL A 71 8.26 -3.80 -9.06
C VAL A 71 9.50 -4.17 -8.23
N PRO A 72 10.30 -3.20 -7.74
CA PRO A 72 11.44 -3.49 -6.88
C PRO A 72 10.99 -4.16 -5.58
N ASP A 73 11.90 -4.92 -4.99
CA ASP A 73 11.73 -5.41 -3.63
C ASP A 73 11.69 -4.26 -2.62
N GLY A 74 10.89 -4.43 -1.57
CA GLY A 74 10.77 -3.48 -0.47
C GLY A 74 9.34 -2.97 -0.26
N ALA A 75 9.25 -1.89 0.51
CA ALA A 75 7.96 -1.29 0.84
C ALA A 75 7.40 -0.50 -0.35
N LEU A 76 6.09 -0.65 -0.59
CA LEU A 76 5.38 0.00 -1.70
C LEU A 76 4.07 0.57 -1.19
N MET A 77 3.75 1.79 -1.60
CA MET A 77 2.41 2.34 -1.44
C MET A 77 1.63 2.22 -2.75
N VAL A 78 0.37 1.83 -2.62
CA VAL A 78 -0.56 1.67 -3.73
C VAL A 78 -1.72 2.63 -3.55
N ARG A 79 -2.19 3.22 -4.65
CA ARG A 79 -3.39 4.05 -4.73
C ARG A 79 -4.31 3.46 -5.79
N CYS A 80 -5.55 3.22 -5.43
CA CYS A 80 -6.61 2.76 -6.31
C CYS A 80 -7.73 3.80 -6.34
N GLU A 81 -8.10 4.27 -7.53
CA GLU A 81 -9.15 5.29 -7.70
C GLU A 81 -9.95 5.09 -8.99
N GLY A 82 -11.17 5.65 -9.00
CA GLY A 82 -12.10 5.50 -10.11
C GLY A 82 -12.62 4.07 -10.25
N GLY A 83 -12.96 3.70 -11.48
CA GLY A 83 -13.58 2.41 -11.79
C GLY A 83 -15.08 2.37 -11.47
N LEU A 84 -15.68 1.19 -11.64
CA LEU A 84 -17.09 0.92 -11.40
C LEU A 84 -17.26 -0.16 -10.33
N ALA A 85 -18.06 0.13 -9.31
CA ALA A 85 -18.59 -0.85 -8.37
C ALA A 85 -20.04 -1.16 -8.76
N GLN A 86 -20.36 -2.40 -9.16
CA GLN A 86 -21.72 -2.79 -9.60
C GLN A 86 -22.32 -1.84 -10.66
N GLY A 87 -21.48 -1.31 -11.56
CA GLY A 87 -21.89 -0.38 -12.61
C GLY A 87 -22.04 1.08 -12.16
N GLN A 88 -21.84 1.40 -10.89
CA GLN A 88 -21.80 2.77 -10.37
C GLN A 88 -20.36 3.28 -10.29
N ALA A 89 -20.16 4.57 -10.60
CA ALA A 89 -18.84 5.19 -10.52
C ALA A 89 -18.34 5.21 -9.06
N ASN A 90 -17.13 4.72 -8.85
CA ASN A 90 -16.46 4.87 -7.57
C ASN A 90 -15.79 6.25 -7.48
N HIS A 91 -16.10 6.96 -6.40
CA HIS A 91 -15.53 8.28 -6.08
C HIS A 91 -14.50 8.23 -4.95
N GLN A 92 -14.29 7.05 -4.35
CA GLN A 92 -13.31 6.87 -3.30
C GLN A 92 -11.91 6.73 -3.89
N ARG A 93 -10.93 7.28 -3.17
CA ARG A 93 -9.52 7.03 -3.37
C ARG A 93 -9.05 6.16 -2.20
N LEU A 94 -8.65 4.93 -2.52
CA LEU A 94 -8.21 3.94 -1.54
C LEU A 94 -6.73 3.69 -1.71
N HIS A 95 -6.09 3.24 -0.63
CA HIS A 95 -4.68 2.93 -0.60
C HIS A 95 -4.43 1.54 -0.05
N GLY A 96 -3.27 1.01 -0.44
CA GLY A 96 -2.74 -0.26 0.03
C GLY A 96 -1.26 -0.13 0.33
N LEU A 97 -0.73 -1.09 1.07
CA LEU A 97 0.67 -1.13 1.49
C LEU A 97 1.24 -2.53 1.33
N VAL A 98 2.46 -2.60 0.80
CA VAL A 98 3.28 -3.82 0.75
C VAL A 98 4.52 -3.58 1.59
N LEU A 99 4.89 -4.52 2.47
CA LEU A 99 6.07 -4.41 3.34
C LEU A 99 7.09 -5.55 3.14
N GLY A 100 6.98 -6.30 2.05
CA GLY A 100 7.78 -7.50 1.75
C GLY A 100 6.97 -8.69 1.24
N GLY A 101 5.65 -8.53 1.10
CA GLY A 101 4.75 -9.48 0.46
C GLY A 101 4.60 -9.23 -1.04
N ARG A 102 3.73 -10.03 -1.66
CA ARG A 102 3.38 -9.93 -3.10
C ARG A 102 1.90 -9.68 -3.33
N THR A 103 1.19 -9.36 -2.25
CA THR A 103 -0.26 -9.15 -2.23
C THR A 103 -0.55 -7.80 -1.60
N VAL A 104 -1.50 -7.08 -2.18
CA VAL A 104 -1.96 -5.78 -1.67
C VAL A 104 -3.44 -5.62 -1.93
N ASN A 105 -4.16 -5.15 -0.92
CA ASN A 105 -5.57 -4.82 -1.05
C ASN A 105 -5.77 -3.30 -0.97
N CYS A 106 -6.57 -2.77 -1.89
CA CYS A 106 -7.10 -1.40 -1.86
C CYS A 106 -8.56 -1.49 -1.47
N THR A 107 -8.85 -1.46 -0.18
CA THR A 107 -10.21 -1.59 0.36
C THR A 107 -10.47 -0.54 1.44
N PRO A 108 -11.73 -0.20 1.73
CA PRO A 108 -12.06 0.70 2.84
C PRO A 108 -11.46 0.23 4.18
N LEU A 109 -11.41 -1.08 4.43
CA LEU A 109 -10.84 -1.61 5.67
C LEU A 109 -9.31 -1.45 5.71
N THR A 110 -8.61 -1.66 4.59
CA THR A 110 -7.18 -1.37 4.49
C THR A 110 -6.89 0.13 4.61
N GLU A 111 -7.73 0.99 4.02
CA GLU A 111 -7.62 2.44 4.14
C GLU A 111 -7.67 2.88 5.61
N LEU A 112 -8.62 2.36 6.40
CA LEU A 112 -8.71 2.64 7.84
C LEU A 112 -7.44 2.22 8.62
N ALA A 113 -6.90 1.05 8.31
CA ALA A 113 -5.65 0.59 8.93
C ALA A 113 -4.48 1.50 8.56
N LEU A 114 -4.40 1.98 7.32
CA LEU A 114 -3.37 2.93 6.89
C LEU A 114 -3.53 4.30 7.55
N TRP A 115 -4.76 4.79 7.70
CA TRP A 115 -5.04 6.00 8.47
C TRP A 115 -4.49 5.88 9.89
N LYS A 116 -4.75 4.74 10.54
CA LYS A 116 -4.26 4.46 11.89
C LYS A 116 -2.73 4.38 11.95
N LEU A 117 -2.13 3.66 11.01
CA LEU A 117 -0.68 3.48 10.92
C LEU A 117 0.06 4.81 10.69
N MET A 118 -0.48 5.67 9.83
CA MET A 118 0.15 6.92 9.43
C MET A 118 -0.21 8.10 10.33
N GLY A 119 -1.20 7.95 11.22
CA GLY A 119 -1.73 9.04 12.02
C GLY A 119 -2.41 10.15 11.21
N GLY A 120 -2.90 9.83 10.00
CA GLY A 120 -3.47 10.82 9.08
C GLY A 120 -3.81 10.25 7.69
N PRO A 121 -4.26 11.11 6.75
CA PRO A 121 -4.74 10.67 5.45
C PRO A 121 -3.66 9.97 4.61
N PRO A 122 -3.86 8.70 4.18
CA PRO A 122 -2.90 7.95 3.37
C PRO A 122 -2.58 8.59 2.02
N GLY A 123 -3.47 9.45 1.50
CA GLY A 123 -3.22 10.22 0.29
C GLY A 123 -1.94 11.06 0.38
N GLN A 124 -1.71 11.74 1.51
CA GLN A 124 -0.52 12.56 1.71
C GLN A 124 0.74 11.70 1.86
N ALA A 125 0.62 10.56 2.56
CA ALA A 125 1.70 9.59 2.70
C ALA A 125 2.09 9.01 1.33
N PHE A 126 1.12 8.67 0.48
CA PHE A 126 1.37 8.20 -0.88
C PHE A 126 2.12 9.25 -1.73
N ASP A 127 1.70 10.52 -1.67
CA ASP A 127 2.30 11.56 -2.50
C ASP A 127 3.75 11.86 -2.10
N SER A 128 4.09 11.65 -0.82
CA SER A 128 5.43 11.85 -0.25
C SER A 128 6.24 10.57 -0.03
N PHE A 129 5.70 9.40 -0.41
CA PHE A 129 6.33 8.11 -0.10
C PHE A 129 7.71 7.98 -0.74
N GLY A 130 8.67 7.53 0.07
CA GLY A 130 10.05 7.33 -0.33
C GLY A 130 10.84 6.63 0.78
N ALA A 131 12.17 6.57 0.61
CA ALA A 131 13.05 5.76 1.44
C ALA A 131 13.07 6.13 2.94
N GLY A 132 12.68 7.36 3.30
CA GLY A 132 12.49 7.75 4.70
C GLY A 132 11.30 7.00 5.30
N SER A 133 10.10 7.30 4.80
CA SER A 133 8.85 6.66 5.22
C SER A 133 8.89 5.14 5.09
N ALA A 134 9.48 4.61 4.03
CA ALA A 134 9.61 3.17 3.82
C ALA A 134 10.38 2.44 4.96
N ARG A 135 11.32 3.13 5.63
CA ARG A 135 12.09 2.56 6.76
C ARG A 135 11.34 2.63 8.09
N GLU A 136 10.35 3.51 8.19
CA GLU A 136 9.54 3.71 9.40
C GLU A 136 8.37 2.72 9.45
N LEU A 137 7.96 2.18 8.31
CA LEU A 137 6.89 1.19 8.23
C LEU A 137 7.39 -0.22 8.57
N SER A 138 6.62 -0.94 9.37
CA SER A 138 6.91 -2.32 9.76
C SER A 138 5.64 -3.18 9.75
N ALA A 139 5.84 -4.49 9.57
CA ALA A 139 4.73 -5.44 9.58
C ALA A 139 4.05 -5.51 10.95
N GLU A 140 4.81 -5.27 12.01
CA GLU A 140 4.34 -5.19 13.39
C GLU A 140 3.42 -3.97 13.57
N ALA A 141 3.86 -2.78 13.15
CA ALA A 141 3.05 -1.56 13.26
C ALA A 141 1.76 -1.66 12.42
N MET A 142 1.84 -2.28 11.23
CA MET A 142 0.65 -2.55 10.42
C MET A 142 -0.32 -3.51 11.13
N ALA A 143 0.19 -4.58 11.76
CA ALA A 143 -0.64 -5.51 12.52
C ALA A 143 -1.29 -4.88 13.77
N GLU A 144 -0.59 -3.96 14.42
CA GLU A 144 -1.15 -3.15 15.53
C GLU A 144 -2.26 -2.23 15.03
N ALA A 145 -2.05 -1.54 13.90
CA ALA A 145 -3.06 -0.68 13.29
C ALA A 145 -4.33 -1.47 12.88
N GLU A 146 -4.15 -2.64 12.27
CA GLU A 146 -5.24 -3.57 11.98
C GLU A 146 -5.98 -4.01 13.25
N SER A 147 -5.26 -4.38 14.30
CA SER A 147 -5.88 -4.78 15.58
C SER A 147 -6.69 -3.65 16.19
N ALA A 148 -6.20 -2.41 16.12
CA ALA A 148 -6.92 -1.23 16.59
C ALA A 148 -8.20 -0.95 15.79
N VAL A 149 -8.17 -1.15 14.47
CA VAL A 149 -9.39 -1.04 13.63
C VAL A 149 -10.43 -2.07 14.01
N LEU A 150 -10.04 -3.34 14.18
CA LEU A 150 -10.99 -4.38 14.62
C LEU A 150 -11.56 -4.09 16.00
N ALA A 151 -10.74 -3.58 16.93
CA ALA A 151 -11.21 -3.18 18.25
C ALA A 151 -12.20 -2.01 18.19
N ALA A 152 -11.95 -1.00 17.34
CA ALA A 152 -12.84 0.13 17.15
C ALA A 152 -14.19 -0.30 16.51
N LEU A 153 -14.15 -1.21 15.54
CA LEU A 153 -15.36 -1.80 14.97
C LEU A 153 -16.15 -2.58 16.03
N ALA A 154 -15.47 -3.43 16.82
CA ALA A 154 -16.08 -4.20 17.91
C ALA A 154 -16.72 -3.31 19.00
N ALA A 155 -16.11 -2.16 19.28
CA ALA A 155 -16.59 -1.20 20.27
C ALA A 155 -17.86 -0.44 19.82
N GLY A 156 -18.37 -0.73 18.62
CA GLY A 156 -19.62 -0.16 18.13
C GLY A 156 -19.43 1.19 17.46
N ALA A 157 -18.44 1.33 16.58
CA ALA A 157 -18.28 2.48 15.70
C ALA A 157 -19.46 2.71 14.72
N GLY A 158 -20.63 2.11 14.97
CA GLY A 158 -21.85 2.26 14.17
C GLY A 158 -21.96 1.29 12.99
N VAL A 159 -21.09 0.27 12.92
CA VAL A 159 -21.03 -0.69 11.82
C VAL A 159 -21.23 -2.11 12.36
N ASP A 160 -22.14 -2.88 11.76
CA ASP A 160 -22.33 -4.30 12.06
C ASP A 160 -21.34 -5.16 11.27
N VAL A 161 -20.04 -4.99 11.54
CA VAL A 161 -18.97 -5.86 11.03
C VAL A 161 -18.58 -6.81 12.15
N ASP A 162 -18.64 -8.13 11.91
CA ASP A 162 -18.06 -9.11 12.82
C ASP A 162 -16.53 -9.06 12.71
N PRO A 163 -15.82 -8.51 13.72
CA PRO A 163 -14.36 -8.40 13.66
C PRO A 163 -13.69 -9.78 13.72
N ALA A 164 -14.36 -10.82 14.20
CA ALA A 164 -13.83 -12.18 14.21
C ALA A 164 -13.87 -12.85 12.84
N ALA A 165 -14.71 -12.35 11.92
CA ALA A 165 -14.78 -12.83 10.53
C ALA A 165 -13.67 -12.25 9.65
N VAL A 166 -13.15 -11.06 9.98
CA VAL A 166 -12.05 -10.45 9.22
C VAL A 166 -10.76 -11.25 9.41
N PRO A 167 -10.08 -11.68 8.33
CA PRO A 167 -8.78 -12.33 8.44
C PRO A 167 -7.77 -11.41 9.15
N ARG A 168 -6.94 -11.97 10.03
CA ARG A 168 -5.75 -11.24 10.49
C ARG A 168 -4.87 -10.95 9.28
N ARG A 169 -4.22 -9.78 9.24
CA ARG A 169 -3.36 -9.40 8.11
C ARG A 169 -4.17 -9.28 6.81
N TRP A 170 -5.32 -8.62 6.87
CA TRP A 170 -6.20 -8.51 5.71
C TRP A 170 -5.61 -7.62 4.62
N HIS A 171 -4.67 -6.72 4.93
CA HIS A 171 -4.03 -5.87 3.91
C HIS A 171 -3.23 -6.65 2.87
N ASP A 172 -2.65 -7.79 3.24
CA ASP A 172 -1.82 -8.66 2.40
C ASP A 172 -2.36 -10.10 2.26
N THR A 173 -3.55 -10.39 2.78
CA THR A 173 -4.27 -11.64 2.53
C THR A 173 -5.00 -11.56 1.18
N PRO A 174 -4.84 -12.54 0.27
CA PRO A 174 -5.57 -12.54 -1.00
C PRO A 174 -7.08 -12.40 -0.81
N LEU A 175 -7.68 -11.42 -1.47
CA LEU A 175 -9.11 -11.12 -1.43
C LEU A 175 -9.78 -11.45 -2.77
N GLN A 176 -10.91 -12.16 -2.71
CA GLN A 176 -11.78 -12.37 -3.86
C GLN A 176 -13.04 -11.51 -3.73
N ALA A 177 -13.06 -10.36 -4.41
CA ALA A 177 -14.17 -9.42 -4.31
C ALA A 177 -15.47 -9.98 -4.92
N GLY A 178 -16.60 -9.76 -4.25
CA GLY A 178 -17.91 -10.27 -4.67
C GLY A 178 -18.13 -11.77 -4.41
N ASN A 179 -17.29 -12.39 -3.58
CA ASN A 179 -17.44 -13.76 -3.13
C ASN A 179 -17.91 -13.76 -1.66
N ALA A 180 -19.21 -13.94 -1.43
CA ALA A 180 -19.79 -14.00 -0.08
C ALA A 180 -19.25 -15.16 0.80
N GLY A 181 -18.54 -16.13 0.23
CA GLY A 181 -17.83 -17.17 0.97
C GLY A 181 -16.44 -16.74 1.48
N ASP A 182 -15.95 -15.59 1.04
CA ASP A 182 -14.74 -14.95 1.53
C ASP A 182 -15.10 -14.03 2.71
N ALA A 183 -14.57 -14.33 3.89
CA ALA A 183 -14.91 -13.61 5.11
C ALA A 183 -14.38 -12.14 5.11
N HIS A 184 -13.35 -11.85 4.32
CA HIS A 184 -12.88 -10.49 4.10
C HIS A 184 -13.88 -9.71 3.23
N ASP A 185 -14.39 -10.32 2.16
CA ASP A 185 -15.39 -9.70 1.29
C ASP A 185 -16.71 -9.41 2.03
N ALA A 186 -17.18 -10.36 2.84
CA ALA A 186 -18.36 -10.16 3.68
C ALA A 186 -18.23 -8.97 4.64
N ALA A 187 -17.04 -8.76 5.23
CA ALA A 187 -16.77 -7.59 6.06
C ALA A 187 -16.77 -6.28 5.24
N LEU A 188 -16.29 -6.31 3.99
CA LEU A 188 -16.35 -5.16 3.10
C LEU A 188 -17.77 -4.84 2.64
N ASP A 189 -18.61 -5.84 2.44
CA ASP A 189 -20.04 -5.68 2.17
C ASP A 189 -20.76 -4.98 3.33
N ALA A 190 -20.55 -5.46 4.55
CA ALA A 190 -21.12 -4.84 5.76
C ALA A 190 -20.63 -3.40 5.96
N LEU A 191 -19.33 -3.15 5.71
CA LEU A 191 -18.79 -1.79 5.76
C LEU A 191 -19.37 -0.90 4.68
N ARG A 192 -19.55 -1.40 3.44
CA ARG A 192 -20.20 -0.66 2.34
C ARG A 192 -21.61 -0.24 2.71
N GLU A 193 -22.39 -1.14 3.30
CA GLU A 193 -23.76 -0.84 3.72
C GLU A 193 -23.80 0.25 4.79
N ALA A 194 -22.92 0.17 5.80
CA ALA A 194 -22.87 1.17 6.86
C ALA A 194 -22.43 2.57 6.37
N ILE A 195 -21.53 2.63 5.37
CA ILE A 195 -21.07 3.90 4.79
C ILE A 195 -21.94 4.39 3.62
N ALA A 196 -22.94 3.64 3.17
CA ALA A 196 -23.85 4.11 2.12
C ALA A 196 -24.74 5.27 2.61
N ASP A 197 -25.03 5.32 3.91
CA ASP A 197 -25.87 6.32 4.56
C ASP A 197 -25.09 7.54 5.10
N GLN A 198 -23.76 7.48 5.16
CA GLN A 198 -22.90 8.57 5.61
C GLN A 198 -21.93 8.98 4.49
N GLY A 199 -21.66 10.28 4.30
CA GLY A 199 -20.64 10.70 3.35
C GLY A 199 -19.31 10.01 3.65
N SER A 200 -18.84 9.10 2.78
CA SER A 200 -17.74 8.16 3.06
C SER A 200 -16.45 8.76 3.62
N MET A 201 -16.16 10.04 3.33
CA MET A 201 -15.00 10.75 3.88
C MET A 201 -15.23 11.28 5.29
N ASP A 202 -16.44 11.72 5.62
CA ASP A 202 -16.81 12.15 6.96
C ASP A 202 -16.85 10.96 7.91
N PHE A 203 -17.33 9.80 7.44
CA PHE A 203 -17.36 8.57 8.23
C PHE A 203 -15.97 8.06 8.60
N MET A 204 -15.00 8.05 7.67
CA MET A 204 -13.64 7.61 8.01
C MET A 204 -12.92 8.62 8.91
N GLY A 205 -13.12 9.92 8.68
CA GLY A 205 -12.64 10.95 9.61
C GLY A 205 -13.27 10.82 10.99
N GLU A 206 -14.57 10.58 11.09
CA GLU A 206 -15.31 10.49 12.34
C GLU A 206 -15.08 9.17 13.08
N MET A 207 -14.92 8.03 12.39
CA MET A 207 -14.47 6.78 13.01
C MET A 207 -13.04 6.88 13.53
N VAL A 208 -12.15 7.56 12.82
CA VAL A 208 -10.79 7.81 13.30
C VAL A 208 -10.84 8.70 14.54
N VAL A 209 -11.59 9.81 14.48
CA VAL A 209 -11.68 10.80 15.57
C VAL A 209 -12.44 10.27 16.80
N ARG A 210 -13.48 9.43 16.63
CA ARG A 210 -14.34 8.95 17.73
C ARG A 210 -14.08 7.52 18.17
N GLY A 211 -13.73 6.60 17.26
CA GLY A 211 -13.57 5.18 17.56
C GLY A 211 -12.11 4.77 17.79
N LEU A 212 -11.22 5.14 16.86
CA LEU A 212 -9.79 4.80 16.95
C LEU A 212 -9.03 5.61 18.01
N CYS A 213 -9.52 6.80 18.36
CA CYS A 213 -8.99 7.62 19.47
C CYS A 213 -9.32 7.05 20.86
N VAL A 214 -10.49 6.43 21.02
CA VAL A 214 -10.96 5.89 22.32
C VAL A 214 -10.18 4.63 22.71
N ALA A 215 -9.70 3.86 21.72
CA ALA A 215 -8.89 2.68 21.96
C ALA A 215 -7.46 2.98 22.48
N ASP A 216 -6.87 4.12 22.10
CA ASP A 216 -5.44 4.39 22.35
C ASP A 216 -5.14 5.58 23.27
N ALA A 217 -6.14 6.33 23.76
CA ALA A 217 -5.98 7.45 24.69
C ALA A 217 -4.98 8.56 24.29
N ASN A 218 -4.44 8.55 23.06
CA ASN A 218 -3.29 9.34 22.64
C ASN A 218 -3.55 10.28 21.47
N CYS A 219 -4.79 10.72 21.28
CA CYS A 219 -5.11 11.75 20.30
C CYS A 219 -5.42 13.05 21.02
N GLY A 220 -4.40 13.92 21.12
CA GLY A 220 -4.45 15.29 21.62
C GLY A 220 -3.51 16.18 20.82
#